data_AF-A0A959DHP4-F1
#
_entry.id   AF-A0A959DHP4-F1
#
_cell.length_a   1.000
_cell.length_b   1.000
_cell.length_c   1.000
_cell.angle_alpha   90.00
_cell.angle_beta   90.00
_cell.angle_gamma   90.00
#
_symmetry.space_group_name_H-M   'P 1'
#
loop_
_entity.id
_entity.type
_entity.pdbx_description
1 polymer ?
#
loop_
_entity_poly.entity_id
_entity_poly.type
_entity_poly.pdbx_seq_one_letter_code
_entity_poly.pdbx_strand_id
1 'polypeptide(L)'
;ARHGLLYTADGTINIKNAKWKEDFSPIDENGPCQASRFYSKAYLRHLFHSKELLGAQIASLHNLSFYLWLVAEARKHIQAGDFLSWKGQMVKGLQRRL
;
A
#
# COMPACT_ATOMS: atom_id res chain seq x y z
N ALA A 1 -7.55 5.20 2.64
CA ALA A 1 -7.20 4.40 3.84
C ALA A 1 -8.42 3.93 4.65
N ARG A 2 -9.28 4.82 5.18
CA ARG A 2 -10.37 4.46 6.12
C ARG A 2 -11.39 3.41 5.62
N HIS A 3 -11.46 3.17 4.30
CA HIS A 3 -12.33 2.13 3.73
C HIS A 3 -11.64 0.77 3.52
N GLY A 4 -10.33 0.65 3.81
CA GLY A 4 -9.55 -0.60 3.67
C GLY A 4 -8.77 -0.74 2.36
N LEU A 5 -8.68 0.32 1.55
CA LEU A 5 -7.87 0.36 0.33
C LEU A 5 -6.44 0.84 0.63
N LEU A 6 -5.46 0.01 0.29
CA LEU A 6 -4.02 0.22 0.44
C LEU A 6 -3.34 0.28 -0.93
N TYR A 7 -2.27 1.09 -1.06
CA TYR A 7 -1.50 1.25 -2.29
C TYR A 7 -0.08 0.73 -2.10
N THR A 8 0.35 -0.15 -3.00
CA THR A 8 1.70 -0.71 -3.06
C THR A 8 2.27 -0.50 -4.46
N ALA A 9 3.58 -0.71 -4.63
CA ALA A 9 4.21 -0.66 -5.96
C ALA A 9 3.66 -1.76 -6.90
N ASP A 10 3.21 -2.88 -6.35
CA ASP A 10 2.70 -4.03 -7.11
C ASP A 10 1.20 -3.96 -7.41
N GLY A 11 0.50 -3.00 -6.82
CA GLY A 11 -0.94 -2.78 -7.02
C GLY A 11 -1.68 -2.37 -5.76
N THR A 12 -3.01 -2.48 -5.81
CA THR A 12 -3.91 -2.07 -4.74
C THR A 12 -4.46 -3.26 -3.97
N ILE A 13 -4.48 -3.14 -2.64
CA ILE A 13 -5.01 -4.16 -1.74
C ILE A 13 -6.29 -3.62 -1.12
N ASN A 14 -7.40 -4.34 -1.28
CA ASN A 14 -8.57 -4.16 -0.40
C ASN A 14 -8.46 -5.14 0.77
N ILE A 15 -8.03 -4.65 1.93
CA ILE A 15 -7.67 -5.50 3.07
C ILE A 15 -8.87 -6.21 3.70
N LYS A 16 -10.10 -5.77 3.41
CA LYS A 16 -11.33 -6.41 3.90
C LYS A 16 -11.65 -7.73 3.19
N ASN A 17 -11.04 -7.99 2.04
CA ASN A 17 -11.28 -9.19 1.25
C ASN A 17 -10.97 -10.47 2.05
N ALA A 18 -11.76 -11.52 1.83
CA ALA A 18 -11.63 -12.78 2.58
C ALA A 18 -10.28 -13.48 2.38
N LYS A 19 -9.66 -13.35 1.20
CA LYS A 19 -8.37 -13.97 0.89
C LYS A 19 -7.22 -13.55 1.81
N TRP A 20 -7.34 -12.41 2.50
CA TRP A 20 -6.33 -11.94 3.45
C TRP A 20 -6.51 -12.47 4.87
N LYS A 21 -7.57 -13.25 5.13
CA LYS A 21 -7.93 -13.71 6.49
C LYS A 21 -6.83 -14.51 7.16
N GLU A 22 -6.09 -15.32 6.40
CA GLU A 22 -5.03 -16.20 6.90
C GLU A 22 -3.67 -15.87 6.26
N ASP A 23 -3.55 -14.67 5.69
CA ASP A 23 -2.29 -14.17 5.16
C ASP A 23 -1.49 -13.47 6.27
N PHE A 24 -0.55 -14.22 6.86
CA PHE A 24 0.33 -13.73 7.92
C PHE A 24 1.57 -12.98 7.41
N SER A 25 1.72 -12.83 6.09
CA SER A 25 2.78 -12.01 5.53
C SER A 25 2.56 -10.52 5.86
N PRO A 26 3.63 -9.70 5.84
CA PRO A 26 3.53 -8.26 6.05
C PRO A 26 2.52 -7.60 5.10
N ILE A 27 1.99 -6.44 5.51
CA ILE A 27 1.12 -5.62 4.66
C ILE A 27 1.84 -5.27 3.35
N ASP A 28 3.10 -4.85 3.48
CA ASP A 28 4.00 -4.54 2.38
C ASP A 28 5.45 -4.68 2.87
N GLU A 29 6.12 -5.75 2.44
CA GLU A 29 7.46 -6.13 2.89
C GLU A 29 8.53 -5.15 2.41
N ASN A 30 8.43 -4.75 1.13
CA ASN A 30 9.39 -3.89 0.47
C ASN A 30 8.93 -2.42 0.41
N GLY A 31 7.78 -2.13 1.00
CA GLY A 31 7.17 -0.81 1.00
C GLY A 31 7.94 0.25 1.79
N PRO A 32 7.61 1.54 1.55
CA PRO A 32 8.23 2.69 2.21
C PRO A 32 7.76 2.89 3.67
N CYS A 33 6.71 2.19 4.09
CA CYS A 33 6.17 2.27 5.45
C CYS A 33 6.80 1.21 6.35
N GLN A 34 7.60 1.60 7.34
CA GLN A 34 8.19 0.65 8.28
C GLN A 34 7.13 -0.12 9.09
N ALA A 35 6.04 0.54 9.50
CA ALA A 35 4.95 -0.10 10.23
C ALA A 35 4.30 -1.25 9.45
N SER A 36 4.30 -1.18 8.12
CA SER A 36 3.75 -2.23 7.24
C SER A 36 4.54 -3.53 7.27
N ARG A 37 5.77 -3.52 7.79
CA ARG A 37 6.63 -4.70 7.95
C ARG A 37 6.34 -5.46 9.25
N PHE A 38 5.77 -4.79 10.26
CA PHE A 38 5.50 -5.38 11.57
C PHE A 38 4.12 -6.02 11.67
N TYR A 39 3.14 -5.51 10.92
CA TYR A 39 1.76 -6.01 10.95
C TYR A 39 1.47 -6.90 9.74
N SER A 40 0.77 -8.01 9.98
CA SER A 40 0.32 -8.90 8.92
C SER A 40 -0.94 -8.40 8.23
N LYS A 41 -1.19 -8.89 7.01
CA LYS A 41 -2.45 -8.63 6.30
C LYS A 41 -3.65 -9.18 7.05
N ALA A 42 -3.53 -10.38 7.62
CA ALA A 42 -4.56 -11.01 8.48
C ALA A 42 -4.91 -10.14 9.69
N TYR A 43 -3.91 -9.60 10.38
CA TYR A 43 -4.12 -8.73 11.53
C TYR A 43 -4.81 -7.41 11.14
N LEU A 44 -4.31 -6.75 10.08
CA LEU A 44 -4.93 -5.51 9.62
C LEU A 44 -6.38 -5.74 9.18
N ARG A 45 -6.66 -6.85 8.48
CA ARG A 45 -8.03 -7.24 8.12
C ARG A 45 -8.90 -7.41 9.36
N HIS A 46 -8.40 -8.12 10.38
CA HIS A 46 -9.11 -8.32 11.64
C HIS A 46 -9.53 -6.96 12.24
N LEU A 47 -8.60 -6.01 12.36
CA LEU A 47 -8.90 -4.67 12.89
C LEU A 47 -10.02 -3.96 12.10
N PHE A 48 -10.01 -4.05 10.77
CA PHE A 48 -11.07 -3.49 9.93
C PHE A 48 -12.43 -4.16 10.13
N HIS A 49 -12.46 -5.47 10.39
CA HIS A 49 -13.70 -6.20 10.64
C HIS A 49 -14.25 -5.95 12.04
N SER A 50 -13.35 -5.84 13.02
CA SER A 50 -13.65 -5.48 14.42
C SER A 50 -13.97 -3.99 14.60
N LYS A 51 -13.85 -3.17 13.53
CA LYS A 51 -14.07 -1.71 13.53
C LYS A 51 -13.15 -0.95 14.50
N GLU A 52 -11.95 -1.47 14.71
CA GLU A 52 -10.93 -0.88 15.55
C GLU A 52 -10.27 0.33 14.86
N LEU A 53 -10.10 1.44 15.59
CA LEU A 53 -9.53 2.67 15.05
C LEU A 53 -8.09 2.46 14.55
N LEU A 54 -7.35 1.55 15.19
CA LEU A 54 -5.99 1.19 14.83
C LEU A 54 -5.87 0.71 13.38
N GLY A 55 -6.86 -0.01 12.85
CA GLY A 55 -6.86 -0.45 11.46
C GLY A 55 -6.84 0.72 10.49
N ALA A 56 -7.63 1.76 10.78
CA ALA A 56 -7.65 2.99 9.99
C ALA A 56 -6.34 3.79 10.12
N GLN A 57 -5.72 3.81 11.30
CA GLN A 57 -4.43 4.48 11.54
C GLN A 57 -3.30 3.81 10.74
N ILE A 58 -3.17 2.48 10.84
CA ILE A 58 -2.15 1.71 10.09
C ILE A 58 -2.33 1.91 8.58
N ALA A 59 -3.57 1.80 8.08
CA ALA A 59 -3.85 2.01 6.67
C ALA A 59 -3.55 3.44 6.19
N SER A 60 -3.75 4.44 7.06
CA SER A 60 -3.47 5.84 6.73
C SER A 60 -1.97 6.10 6.69
N LEU A 61 -1.23 5.55 7.66
CA LEU A 61 0.22 5.62 7.69
C LEU A 61 0.84 4.96 6.45
N HIS A 62 0.40 3.74 6.12
CA HIS A 62 0.86 3.02 4.93
C HIS A 62 0.63 3.82 3.65
N ASN A 63 -0.60 4.31 3.41
CA ASN A 63 -0.90 5.07 2.20
C ASN A 63 -0.13 6.38 2.14
N LEU A 64 0.03 7.08 3.26
CA LEU A 64 0.78 8.33 3.31
C LEU A 64 2.25 8.09 2.95
N SER A 65 2.88 7.09 3.54
CA SER A 65 4.24 6.68 3.20
C SER A 65 4.37 6.31 1.73
N PHE A 66 3.39 5.57 1.18
CA PHE A 66 3.36 5.24 -0.25
C PHE A 66 3.32 6.50 -1.14
N TYR A 67 2.44 7.46 -0.85
CA TYR A 67 2.36 8.68 -1.65
C TYR A 67 3.63 9.53 -1.58
N LEU A 68 4.24 9.64 -0.39
CA LEU A 68 5.51 10.36 -0.21
C LEU A 68 6.64 9.71 -1.01
N TRP A 69 6.71 8.39 -1.01
CA TRP A 69 7.63 7.63 -1.85
C TRP A 69 7.34 7.84 -3.34
N LEU A 70 6.08 7.75 -3.76
CA LEU A 70 5.68 7.89 -5.16
C LEU A 70 6.10 9.24 -5.75
N VAL A 71 5.92 10.33 -5.01
CA VAL A 71 6.35 11.67 -5.48
C VAL A 71 7.87 11.84 -5.45
N ALA A 72 8.57 11.15 -4.53
CA ALA A 72 10.02 11.13 -4.51
C ALA A 72 10.60 10.39 -5.73
N GLU A 73 10.04 9.22 -6.07
CA GLU A 73 10.43 8.48 -7.28
C GLU A 73 10.09 9.27 -8.55
N ALA A 74 8.90 9.88 -8.61
CA ALA A 74 8.54 10.77 -9.73
C ALA A 74 9.60 11.86 -9.94
N ARG A 75 10.09 12.50 -8.87
CA ARG A 75 11.15 13.51 -8.95
C ARG A 75 12.45 12.93 -9.51
N LYS A 76 12.87 11.74 -9.08
CA LYS A 76 14.08 11.08 -9.60
C LYS A 76 13.97 10.81 -11.09
N HIS A 77 12.84 10.28 -11.54
CA HIS A 77 12.60 9.99 -12.96
C HIS A 77 12.45 11.24 -13.83
N ILE A 78 11.97 12.35 -13.27
CA ILE A 78 12.00 13.66 -13.96
C ILE A 78 13.45 14.10 -14.18
N GLN A 79 14.30 13.99 -13.16
CA GLN A 79 15.72 14.35 -13.27
C GLN A 79 16.50 13.42 -14.21
N ALA A 80 16.13 12.14 -14.27
CA ALA A 80 16.72 11.16 -15.19
C ALA A 80 16.19 11.27 -16.63
N GLY A 81 15.12 12.03 -16.87
CA GLY A 81 14.53 12.22 -18.20
C GLY A 81 13.63 11.08 -18.68
N ASP A 82 13.31 10.09 -17.84
CA ASP A 82 12.54 8.89 -18.19
C ASP A 82 11.13 8.86 -17.56
N PHE A 83 10.70 9.96 -16.92
CA PHE A 83 9.43 10.09 -16.21
C PHE A 83 8.20 9.57 -16.95
N LEU A 84 8.04 9.87 -18.24
CA LEU A 84 6.84 9.46 -19.00
C LEU A 84 6.75 7.93 -19.13
N SER A 85 7.88 7.27 -19.40
CA SER A 85 7.96 5.80 -19.48
C SER A 85 7.65 5.17 -18.12
N TRP A 86 8.32 5.67 -17.07
CA TRP A 86 8.12 5.20 -15.70
C TRP A 86 6.67 5.40 -15.23
N LYS A 87 6.09 6.60 -15.45
CA LYS A 87 4.70 6.90 -15.12
C LYS A 87 3.74 5.92 -15.79
N GLY A 88 3.97 5.62 -17.08
CA GLY A 88 3.14 4.67 -17.84
C GLY A 88 3.13 3.28 -17.21
N GLN A 89 4.28 2.80 -16.71
CA GLN A 89 4.39 1.53 -16.00
C GLN A 89 3.75 1.61 -14.61
N MET A 90 4.04 2.67 -13.85
CA MET A 90 3.55 2.87 -12.49
C MET A 90 2.02 2.96 -12.43
N VAL A 91 1.39 3.69 -13.36
CA VAL A 91 -0.08 3.79 -13.45
C VAL A 91 -0.72 2.42 -13.75
N LYS A 92 -0.12 1.63 -14.64
CA LYS A 92 -0.59 0.26 -14.93
C LYS A 92 -0.47 -0.64 -13.69
N GLY A 93 0.63 -0.53 -12.95
CA GLY A 93 0.82 -1.23 -11.68
C GLY A 93 -0.28 -0.90 -10.67
N LEU A 94 -0.57 0.40 -10.47
CA LEU A 94 -1.60 0.85 -9.53
C LEU A 94 -3.03 0.45 -9.91
N GLN A 95 -3.30 0.18 -11.18
CA GLN A 95 -4.59 -0.34 -11.63
C GLN A 95 -4.78 -1.83 -11.31
N ARG A 96 -3.70 -2.57 -11.02
CA ARG A 96 -3.77 -3.97 -10.62
C ARG A 96 -4.42 -4.08 -9.24
N ARG A 97 -5.43 -4.94 -9.13
CA ARG A 97 -6.04 -5.32 -7.85
C ARG A 97 -5.40 -6.61 -7.39
N LEU A 98 -4.71 -6.55 -6.26
CA LEU A 98 -4.04 -7.68 -5.62
C LEU A 98 -5.02 -8.53 -4.85
#